data_AF-A0A1B3SKT4-F1
#
_entry.id   AF-A0A1B3SKT4-F1
#
_cell.length_a   1.000
_cell.length_b   1.000
_cell.length_c   1.000
_cell.angle_alpha   90.00
_cell.angle_beta   90.00
_cell.angle_gamma   90.00
#
_symmetry.space_group_name_H-M   'P 1'
#
loop_
_entity.id
_entity.type
_entity.pdbx_description
1 polymer ?
#
loop_
_entity_poly.entity_id
_entity_poly.type
_entity_poly.pdbx_seq_one_letter_code
_entity_poly.pdbx_strand_id
1 'polypeptide(L)'
;MGNYALLQDFIDIISQQWFRKFFNDKLDELKNGLMEGTNDTFRTEFIPDIELMNQTLVSLKKQAEQLLTMKEITEFIDKNSLKQRSKDNKIANIALDEELINSIKENPDKVAEKITELIIKMQIGNILKSSSKAFSMIDSLLNKLGKDTIFSDIDREDVYYILQTEILKSVDKLKEWSINNSKMSKNFEEELIILMSNSKFSIKEDAIEIITHYFDNVINNELTESEIAVMSKPEGKEAAKIINYNKGVVICEELTAKIQLSIIIEKLLEN
;
A
#
# COMPACT_ATOMS: atom_id res chain seq x y z
N MET A 1 -15.96 -25.76 -4.27
CA MET A 1 -16.14 -24.65 -5.22
C MET A 1 -17.43 -23.97 -4.83
N GLY A 2 -17.34 -22.77 -4.25
CA GLY A 2 -18.51 -21.95 -3.96
C GLY A 2 -19.45 -21.79 -5.17
N ASN A 3 -20.73 -21.51 -4.91
CA ASN A 3 -21.78 -21.33 -5.93
C ASN A 3 -21.59 -20.00 -6.72
N TYR A 4 -20.47 -19.85 -7.43
CA TYR A 4 -20.23 -18.73 -8.35
C TYR A 4 -20.63 -19.18 -9.76
N ALA A 5 -21.44 -18.38 -10.46
CA ALA A 5 -21.83 -18.72 -11.82
C ALA A 5 -20.71 -18.36 -12.79
N LEU A 6 -20.18 -17.14 -12.68
CA LEU A 6 -19.12 -16.61 -13.54
C LEU A 6 -17.88 -16.20 -12.74
N LEU A 7 -16.74 -16.09 -13.42
CA LEU A 7 -15.50 -15.55 -12.83
C LEU A 7 -15.71 -14.16 -12.21
N GLN A 8 -16.49 -13.30 -12.87
CA GLN A 8 -16.78 -11.96 -12.35
C GLN A 8 -17.43 -12.00 -10.96
N ASP A 9 -18.36 -12.93 -10.70
CA ASP A 9 -19.04 -13.05 -9.41
C ASP A 9 -18.05 -13.41 -8.29
N PHE A 10 -17.16 -14.35 -8.58
CA PHE A 10 -16.08 -14.75 -7.68
C PHE A 10 -15.14 -13.59 -7.37
N ILE A 11 -14.75 -12.85 -8.41
CA ILE A 11 -13.84 -11.71 -8.32
C ILE A 11 -14.45 -10.56 -7.53
N ASP A 12 -15.73 -10.23 -7.74
CA ASP A 12 -16.41 -9.18 -6.99
C ASP A 12 -16.46 -9.51 -5.51
N ILE A 13 -16.72 -10.77 -5.15
CA ILE A 13 -16.76 -11.22 -3.75
C ILE A 13 -15.36 -11.16 -3.11
N ILE A 14 -14.32 -11.64 -3.79
CA ILE A 14 -12.95 -11.55 -3.30
C ILE A 14 -12.51 -10.10 -3.13
N SER A 15 -12.76 -9.28 -4.14
CA SER A 15 -12.34 -7.88 -4.14
C SER A 15 -12.95 -7.14 -2.95
N GLN A 16 -14.23 -7.38 -2.66
CA GLN A 16 -14.90 -6.84 -1.48
C GLN A 16 -14.28 -7.33 -0.17
N GLN A 17 -14.15 -8.65 0.01
CA GLN A 17 -13.65 -9.23 1.25
C GLN A 17 -12.22 -8.76 1.54
N TRP A 18 -11.36 -8.83 0.54
CA TRP A 18 -9.98 -8.40 0.67
C TRP A 18 -9.88 -6.89 0.90
N PHE A 19 -10.53 -6.06 0.07
CA PHE A 19 -10.42 -4.61 0.19
C PHE A 19 -10.91 -4.10 1.53
N ARG A 20 -12.09 -4.54 1.99
CA ARG A 20 -12.63 -4.11 3.28
C ARG A 20 -11.70 -4.48 4.42
N LYS A 21 -11.20 -5.72 4.43
CA LYS A 21 -10.26 -6.18 5.46
C LYS A 21 -8.97 -5.35 5.40
N PHE A 22 -8.29 -5.36 4.26
CA PHE A 22 -7.01 -4.67 4.06
C PHE A 22 -7.10 -3.17 4.37
N PHE A 23 -8.13 -2.49 3.84
CA PHE A 23 -8.33 -1.06 4.04
C PHE A 23 -8.63 -0.75 5.51
N ASN A 24 -9.51 -1.51 6.16
CA ASN A 24 -9.84 -1.29 7.57
C ASN A 24 -8.65 -1.53 8.50
N ASP A 25 -7.91 -2.62 8.28
CA ASP A 25 -6.70 -2.96 9.04
C ASP A 25 -5.67 -1.81 8.91
N LYS A 26 -5.44 -1.31 7.68
CA LYS A 26 -4.52 -0.19 7.44
C LYS A 26 -5.00 1.14 8.03
N LEU A 27 -6.31 1.40 8.07
CA LEU A 27 -6.86 2.57 8.75
C LEU A 27 -6.72 2.46 10.28
N ASP A 28 -6.80 1.25 10.84
CA ASP A 28 -6.56 1.02 12.27
C ASP A 28 -5.08 1.16 12.64
N GLU A 29 -4.17 0.62 11.81
CA GLU A 29 -2.73 0.86 11.95
C GLU A 29 -2.40 2.36 11.90
N LEU A 30 -2.94 3.09 10.93
CA LEU A 30 -2.76 4.54 10.81
C LEU A 30 -3.26 5.27 12.06
N LYS A 31 -4.45 4.89 12.56
CA LYS A 31 -5.02 5.47 13.78
C LYS A 31 -4.10 5.21 14.98
N ASN A 32 -3.67 3.97 15.17
CA ASN A 32 -2.82 3.58 16.31
C ASN A 32 -1.47 4.27 16.22
N GLY A 33 -0.81 4.29 15.06
CA GLY A 33 0.48 4.96 14.87
C GLY A 33 0.41 6.48 15.12
N LEU A 34 -0.70 7.14 14.75
CA LEU A 34 -0.89 8.57 15.05
C LEU A 34 -1.17 8.84 16.54
N MET A 35 -1.80 7.91 17.26
CA MET A 35 -2.08 8.00 18.70
C MET A 35 -0.86 7.60 19.56
N GLU A 36 -0.02 6.67 19.09
CA GLU A 36 1.20 6.26 19.76
C GLU A 36 2.30 7.32 19.58
N GLY A 37 2.41 7.89 18.36
CA GLY A 37 3.32 9.01 18.07
C GLY A 37 2.98 10.33 18.78
N THR A 38 1.84 10.43 19.47
CA THR A 38 1.54 11.55 20.39
C THR A 38 2.18 11.40 21.78
N ASN A 39 2.74 10.23 22.11
CA ASN A 39 3.36 9.97 23.42
C ASN A 39 4.89 10.12 23.42
N ASP A 40 5.52 10.28 22.25
CA ASP A 40 6.97 10.50 22.14
C ASP A 40 7.34 11.98 22.31
N THR A 41 8.33 12.20 23.15
CA THR A 41 8.91 13.48 23.63
C THR A 41 9.44 14.45 22.56
N PHE A 42 9.18 14.23 21.27
CA PHE A 42 9.74 14.98 20.14
C PHE A 42 8.80 16.03 19.49
N ARG A 43 7.58 16.23 19.99
CA ARG A 43 6.63 17.20 19.41
C ARG A 43 6.54 18.50 20.21
N THR A 44 7.35 19.49 19.87
CA THR A 44 7.13 20.87 20.32
C THR A 44 6.18 21.67 19.43
N GLU A 45 5.75 21.19 18.24
CA GLU A 45 5.05 22.08 17.29
C GLU A 45 3.78 21.57 16.59
N PHE A 46 3.33 20.31 16.76
CA PHE A 46 2.07 19.86 16.14
C PHE A 46 1.30 18.82 16.97
N ILE A 47 0.05 19.14 17.30
CA ILE A 47 -0.93 18.22 17.92
C ILE A 47 -2.04 18.01 16.89
N PRO A 48 -2.21 16.81 16.32
CA PRO A 48 -3.26 16.54 15.35
C PRO A 48 -4.65 16.65 15.99
N ASP A 49 -5.64 17.08 15.21
CA ASP A 49 -7.03 17.05 15.64
C ASP A 49 -7.56 15.61 15.65
N ILE A 50 -7.58 15.01 16.85
CA ILE A 50 -7.98 13.62 17.07
C ILE A 50 -9.47 13.41 16.75
N GLU A 51 -10.32 14.42 16.96
CA GLU A 51 -11.75 14.30 16.69
C GLU A 51 -12.00 14.25 15.18
N LEU A 52 -11.45 15.21 14.44
CA LEU A 52 -11.53 15.26 12.98
C LEU A 52 -10.95 14.00 12.34
N MET A 53 -9.80 13.52 12.86
CA MET A 53 -9.18 12.29 12.41
C MET A 53 -10.12 11.10 12.57
N ASN A 54 -10.68 10.90 13.76
CA ASN A 54 -11.60 9.80 14.01
C ASN A 54 -12.86 9.89 13.13
N GLN A 55 -13.43 11.09 12.97
CA GLN A 55 -14.59 11.29 12.09
C GLN A 55 -14.27 10.93 10.63
N THR A 56 -13.10 11.35 10.13
CA THR A 56 -12.66 11.07 8.76
C THR A 56 -12.46 9.56 8.54
N LEU A 57 -11.73 8.90 9.45
CA LEU A 57 -11.46 7.46 9.35
C LEU A 57 -12.76 6.64 9.42
N VAL A 58 -13.66 6.95 10.35
CA VAL A 58 -14.96 6.26 10.48
C VAL A 58 -15.83 6.46 9.24
N SER A 59 -15.87 7.68 8.69
CA SER A 59 -16.60 7.96 7.45
C SER A 59 -16.09 7.12 6.27
N LEU A 60 -14.77 6.98 6.14
CA LEU A 60 -14.16 6.20 5.06
C LEU A 60 -14.37 4.70 5.23
N LYS A 61 -14.28 4.17 6.45
CA LYS A 61 -14.64 2.77 6.73
C LYS A 61 -16.09 2.47 6.32
N LYS A 62 -17.02 3.35 6.72
CA LYS A 62 -18.44 3.20 6.38
C LYS A 62 -18.68 3.25 4.87
N GLN A 63 -17.97 4.10 4.13
CA GLN A 63 -18.04 4.13 2.67
C GLN A 63 -17.49 2.84 2.05
N ALA A 64 -16.35 2.34 2.54
CA ALA A 64 -15.74 1.10 2.06
C ALA A 64 -16.62 -0.14 2.30
N GLU A 65 -17.35 -0.17 3.41
CA GLU A 65 -18.32 -1.23 3.74
C GLU A 65 -19.52 -1.30 2.78
N GLN A 66 -19.82 -0.20 2.06
CA GLN A 66 -20.94 -0.12 1.12
C GLN A 66 -20.58 -0.55 -0.29
N LEU A 67 -19.29 -0.78 -0.60
CA LEU A 67 -18.82 -1.14 -1.93
C LEU A 67 -19.10 -2.62 -2.20
N LEU A 68 -19.84 -2.93 -3.27
CA LEU A 68 -20.34 -4.25 -3.63
C LEU A 68 -19.69 -4.84 -4.87
N THR A 69 -18.95 -4.06 -5.64
CA THR A 69 -18.30 -4.54 -6.87
C THR A 69 -16.87 -4.06 -6.96
N MET A 70 -16.03 -4.79 -7.69
CA MET A 70 -14.66 -4.36 -8.00
C MET A 70 -14.67 -2.99 -8.67
N LYS A 71 -15.65 -2.72 -9.54
CA LYS A 71 -15.81 -1.42 -10.19
C LYS A 71 -16.03 -0.29 -9.18
N GLU A 72 -16.95 -0.45 -8.23
CA GLU A 72 -17.19 0.55 -7.18
C GLU A 72 -15.96 0.75 -6.31
N ILE A 73 -15.19 -0.31 -6.04
CA ILE A 73 -13.92 -0.20 -5.32
C ILE A 73 -12.89 0.61 -6.11
N THR A 74 -12.72 0.35 -7.40
CA THR A 74 -11.81 1.13 -8.25
C THR A 74 -12.24 2.60 -8.32
N GLU A 75 -13.54 2.88 -8.46
CA GLU A 75 -14.07 4.26 -8.43
C GLU A 75 -13.82 4.94 -7.08
N PHE A 76 -13.97 4.21 -5.97
CA PHE A 76 -13.65 4.71 -4.63
C PHE A 76 -12.16 5.04 -4.49
N ILE A 77 -11.27 4.16 -4.97
CA ILE A 77 -9.83 4.37 -5.02
C ILE A 77 -9.49 5.62 -5.83
N ASP A 78 -10.04 5.75 -7.04
CA ASP A 78 -9.77 6.88 -7.94
C ASP A 78 -10.27 8.22 -7.37
N LYS A 79 -11.40 8.19 -6.65
CA LYS A 79 -11.97 9.37 -6.01
C LYS A 79 -11.16 9.86 -4.81
N ASN A 80 -10.61 8.93 -4.03
CA ASN A 80 -9.96 9.23 -2.75
C ASN A 80 -8.42 9.19 -2.82
N SER A 81 -7.83 8.74 -3.94
CA SER A 81 -6.40 8.81 -4.17
C SER A 81 -5.97 10.22 -4.62
N LEU A 82 -4.84 10.68 -4.10
CA LEU A 82 -4.22 11.91 -4.59
C LEU A 82 -3.73 11.67 -6.02
N LYS A 83 -4.30 12.39 -7.00
CA LYS A 83 -3.86 12.33 -8.40
C LYS A 83 -2.44 12.86 -8.51
N GLN A 84 -1.44 11.98 -8.51
CA GLN A 84 -0.05 12.34 -8.78
C GLN A 84 0.08 12.80 -10.24
N ARG A 85 0.21 14.11 -10.45
CA ARG A 85 0.65 14.68 -11.73
C ARG A 85 2.17 14.54 -11.88
N SER A 86 2.71 13.31 -11.98
CA SER A 86 3.97 12.98 -12.71
C SER A 86 4.49 11.58 -12.43
N LYS A 87 5.24 11.03 -13.40
CA LYS A 87 5.99 9.75 -13.31
C LYS A 87 7.14 9.76 -12.29
N ASP A 88 7.53 10.92 -11.80
CA ASP A 88 8.55 11.06 -10.76
C ASP A 88 7.89 11.47 -9.44
N ASN A 89 8.13 10.70 -8.37
CA ASN A 89 7.66 10.92 -7.00
C ASN A 89 8.02 12.29 -6.38
N LYS A 90 8.63 13.22 -7.15
CA LYS A 90 9.09 14.54 -6.69
C LYS A 90 7.99 15.61 -6.71
N ILE A 91 6.90 15.45 -7.46
CA ILE A 91 5.89 16.53 -7.65
C ILE A 91 4.71 16.43 -6.67
N ALA A 92 4.50 15.27 -6.03
CA ALA A 92 3.44 15.15 -5.01
C ALA A 92 3.67 16.13 -3.84
N ASN A 93 4.92 16.27 -3.39
CA ASN A 93 5.29 17.19 -2.30
C ASN A 93 5.09 18.67 -2.68
N ILE A 94 5.31 19.05 -3.94
CA ILE A 94 5.20 20.46 -4.39
C ILE A 94 3.73 20.93 -4.39
N ALA A 95 2.80 20.07 -4.81
CA ALA A 95 1.37 20.41 -4.79
C ALA A 95 0.80 20.49 -3.35
N LEU A 96 1.33 19.66 -2.44
CA LEU A 96 0.98 19.65 -1.02
C LEU A 96 1.50 20.90 -0.32
N ASP A 97 2.72 21.33 -0.63
CA ASP A 97 3.29 22.57 -0.09
C ASP A 97 2.46 23.78 -0.52
N GLU A 98 1.98 23.84 -1.77
CA GLU A 98 1.10 24.94 -2.23
C GLU A 98 -0.28 24.94 -1.56
N GLU A 99 -0.94 23.77 -1.41
CA GLU A 99 -2.24 23.67 -0.75
C GLU A 99 -2.16 23.99 0.75
N LEU A 100 -1.08 23.56 1.40
CA LEU A 100 -0.80 23.81 2.82
C LEU A 100 -0.41 25.28 3.04
N ILE A 101 0.43 25.87 2.19
CA ILE A 101 0.76 27.30 2.21
C ILE A 101 -0.47 28.17 1.96
N ASN A 102 -1.35 27.80 1.02
CA ASN A 102 -2.58 28.54 0.75
C ASN A 102 -3.57 28.42 1.91
N SER A 103 -3.72 27.23 2.50
CA SER A 103 -4.59 27.01 3.67
C SER A 103 -4.12 27.79 4.90
N ILE A 104 -2.80 27.87 5.14
CA ILE A 104 -2.20 28.67 6.21
C ILE A 104 -2.45 30.18 5.99
N LYS A 105 -2.38 30.64 4.74
CA LYS A 105 -2.66 32.04 4.39
C LYS A 105 -4.13 32.42 4.53
N GLU A 106 -5.04 31.50 4.20
CA GLU A 106 -6.48 31.75 4.19
C GLU A 106 -7.15 31.56 5.56
N ASN A 107 -6.65 30.63 6.39
CA ASN A 107 -7.24 30.30 7.70
C ASN A 107 -6.16 30.01 8.77
N PRO A 108 -5.45 31.04 9.28
CA PRO A 108 -4.36 30.87 10.24
C PRO A 108 -4.78 30.21 11.57
N ASP A 109 -6.06 30.33 11.95
CA ASP A 109 -6.57 29.74 13.20
C ASP A 109 -6.95 28.25 13.06
N LYS A 110 -6.98 27.72 11.83
CA LYS A 110 -7.36 26.31 11.53
C LYS A 110 -6.21 25.49 10.93
N VAL A 111 -4.98 25.95 11.13
CA VAL A 111 -3.79 25.32 10.57
C VAL A 111 -3.63 23.88 11.04
N ALA A 112 -3.92 23.60 12.33
CA ALA A 112 -3.85 22.25 12.87
C ALA A 112 -4.85 21.30 12.17
N GLU A 113 -6.12 21.72 12.04
CA GLU A 113 -7.20 20.98 11.35
C GLU A 113 -6.78 20.64 9.90
N LYS A 114 -6.26 21.63 9.17
CA LYS A 114 -5.86 21.46 7.76
C LYS A 114 -4.62 20.60 7.57
N ILE A 115 -3.63 20.73 8.43
CA ILE A 115 -2.46 19.83 8.42
C ILE A 115 -2.90 18.39 8.74
N THR A 116 -3.80 18.20 9.72
CA THR A 116 -4.37 16.88 10.04
C THR A 116 -5.12 16.28 8.84
N GLU A 117 -6.02 17.04 8.19
CA GLU A 117 -6.72 16.57 6.97
C GLU A 117 -5.74 16.13 5.88
N LEU A 118 -4.69 16.92 5.65
CA LEU A 118 -3.73 16.68 4.58
C LEU A 118 -2.87 15.44 4.86
N ILE A 119 -2.36 15.29 6.09
CA ILE A 119 -1.61 14.10 6.51
C ILE A 119 -2.47 12.85 6.33
N ILE A 120 -3.73 12.89 6.78
CA ILE A 120 -4.66 11.76 6.65
C ILE A 120 -4.91 11.44 5.17
N LYS A 121 -5.22 12.45 4.35
CA LYS A 121 -5.43 12.26 2.90
C LYS A 121 -4.23 11.63 2.21
N MET A 122 -3.00 12.02 2.58
CA MET A 122 -1.78 11.43 2.02
C MET A 122 -1.65 9.95 2.38
N GLN A 123 -1.80 9.61 3.66
CA GLN A 123 -1.68 8.24 4.13
C GLN A 123 -2.76 7.35 3.52
N ILE A 124 -4.00 7.84 3.46
CA ILE A 124 -5.10 7.14 2.80
C ILE A 124 -4.84 7.00 1.30
N GLY A 125 -4.32 8.04 0.64
CA GLY A 125 -3.91 7.97 -0.76
C GLY A 125 -2.86 6.88 -1.02
N ASN A 126 -1.90 6.68 -0.12
CA ASN A 126 -0.91 5.61 -0.21
C ASN A 126 -1.55 4.23 -0.04
N ILE A 127 -2.41 4.04 0.96
CA ILE A 127 -3.15 2.79 1.18
C ILE A 127 -3.94 2.42 -0.09
N LEU A 128 -4.70 3.38 -0.65
CA LEU A 128 -5.50 3.19 -1.86
C LEU A 128 -4.65 2.90 -3.10
N LYS A 129 -3.47 3.52 -3.22
CA LYS A 129 -2.52 3.25 -4.30
C LYS A 129 -1.98 1.82 -4.22
N SER A 130 -1.68 1.34 -3.02
CA SER A 130 -1.28 -0.06 -2.80
C SER A 130 -2.43 -1.02 -3.11
N SER A 131 -3.68 -0.65 -2.78
CA SER A 131 -4.86 -1.41 -3.19
C SER A 131 -5.01 -1.50 -4.71
N SER A 132 -4.87 -0.38 -5.41
CA SER A 132 -4.92 -0.32 -6.89
C SER A 132 -3.89 -1.25 -7.54
N LYS A 133 -2.66 -1.27 -7.02
CA LYS A 133 -1.60 -2.16 -7.53
C LYS A 133 -1.88 -3.64 -7.30
N ALA A 134 -2.54 -4.01 -6.20
CA ALA A 134 -2.96 -5.39 -5.98
C ALA A 134 -4.08 -5.77 -6.96
N PHE A 135 -5.03 -4.86 -7.21
CA PHE A 135 -6.12 -5.09 -8.15
C PHE A 135 -5.69 -5.25 -9.61
N SER A 136 -4.53 -4.75 -10.01
CA SER A 136 -4.00 -5.06 -11.34
C SER A 136 -3.81 -6.57 -11.58
N MET A 137 -3.64 -7.36 -10.51
CA MET A 137 -3.57 -8.83 -10.59
C MET A 137 -4.94 -9.45 -10.90
N ILE A 138 -6.00 -8.87 -10.33
CA ILE A 138 -7.38 -9.24 -10.64
C ILE A 138 -7.71 -8.90 -12.09
N ASP A 139 -7.32 -7.72 -12.56
CA ASP A 139 -7.47 -7.35 -13.97
C ASP A 139 -6.75 -8.35 -14.88
N SER A 140 -5.54 -8.79 -14.52
CA SER A 140 -4.82 -9.85 -15.24
C SER A 140 -5.58 -11.17 -15.26
N LEU A 141 -6.22 -11.57 -14.16
CA LEU A 141 -7.06 -12.78 -14.12
C LEU A 141 -8.27 -12.65 -15.06
N LEU A 142 -9.03 -11.58 -14.93
CA LEU A 142 -10.23 -11.33 -15.75
C LEU A 142 -9.89 -11.26 -17.25
N ASN A 143 -8.77 -10.64 -17.61
CA ASN A 143 -8.34 -10.49 -18.99
C ASN A 143 -7.84 -11.81 -19.61
N LYS A 144 -7.16 -12.66 -18.82
CA LYS A 144 -6.59 -13.92 -19.32
C LYS A 144 -7.59 -15.05 -19.34
N LEU A 145 -8.44 -15.15 -18.31
CA LEU A 145 -9.41 -16.23 -18.16
C LEU A 145 -10.78 -15.89 -18.76
N GLY A 146 -11.06 -14.60 -18.98
CA GLY A 146 -12.36 -14.11 -19.43
C GLY A 146 -13.32 -13.88 -18.26
N LYS A 147 -13.78 -12.64 -18.09
CA LYS A 147 -14.71 -12.25 -17.02
C LYS A 147 -16.04 -13.04 -17.03
N ASP A 148 -16.51 -13.42 -18.22
CA ASP A 148 -17.78 -14.12 -18.46
C ASP A 148 -17.60 -15.66 -18.52
N THR A 149 -16.41 -16.15 -18.16
CA THR A 149 -16.12 -17.59 -18.13
C THR A 149 -16.85 -18.25 -16.96
N ILE A 150 -17.44 -19.41 -17.22
CA ILE A 150 -18.12 -20.23 -16.21
C ILE A 150 -17.09 -20.63 -15.16
N PHE A 151 -17.38 -20.34 -13.89
CA PHE A 151 -16.40 -20.51 -12.82
C PHE A 151 -15.95 -21.98 -12.64
N SER A 152 -16.85 -22.94 -12.84
CA SER A 152 -16.54 -24.38 -12.76
C SER A 152 -15.55 -24.87 -13.82
N ASP A 153 -15.40 -24.12 -14.91
CA ASP A 153 -14.57 -24.51 -16.05
C ASP A 153 -13.15 -23.97 -15.93
N ILE A 154 -12.88 -23.18 -14.88
CA ILE A 154 -11.58 -22.56 -14.64
C ILE A 154 -10.66 -23.54 -13.93
N ASP A 155 -9.52 -23.83 -14.55
CA ASP A 155 -8.47 -24.60 -13.91
C ASP A 155 -7.81 -23.78 -12.79
N ARG A 156 -7.68 -24.40 -11.62
CA ARG A 156 -7.01 -23.79 -10.46
C ARG A 156 -5.52 -23.57 -10.75
N GLU A 157 -4.90 -24.43 -11.54
CA GLU A 157 -3.49 -24.29 -11.93
C GLU A 157 -3.28 -23.02 -12.76
N ASP A 158 -4.22 -22.67 -13.65
CA ASP A 158 -4.17 -21.43 -14.44
C ASP A 158 -4.29 -20.20 -13.55
N VAL A 159 -5.21 -20.20 -12.59
CA VAL A 159 -5.33 -19.11 -11.60
C VAL A 159 -4.03 -18.95 -10.82
N TYR A 160 -3.51 -20.05 -10.27
CA TYR A 160 -2.26 -20.04 -9.51
C TYR A 160 -1.08 -19.51 -10.34
N TYR A 161 -0.95 -19.96 -11.59
CA TYR A 161 0.08 -19.51 -12.51
C TYR A 161 0.00 -18.01 -12.78
N ILE A 162 -1.21 -17.47 -13.01
CA ILE A 162 -1.41 -16.04 -13.24
C ILE A 162 -1.03 -15.23 -12.01
N LEU A 163 -1.48 -15.64 -10.83
CA LEU A 163 -1.16 -14.97 -9.56
C LEU A 163 0.35 -14.96 -9.29
N GLN A 164 1.01 -16.11 -9.44
CA GLN A 164 2.46 -16.23 -9.28
C GLN A 164 3.20 -15.32 -10.28
N THR A 165 2.76 -15.29 -11.54
CA THR A 165 3.36 -14.42 -12.55
C THR A 165 3.24 -12.94 -12.19
N GLU A 166 2.09 -12.50 -11.67
CA GLU A 166 1.89 -11.11 -11.25
C GLU A 166 2.68 -10.73 -10.00
N ILE A 167 2.88 -11.67 -9.07
CA ILE A 167 3.76 -11.48 -7.91
C ILE A 167 5.21 -11.39 -8.38
N LEU A 168 5.67 -12.30 -9.25
CA LEU A 168 7.04 -12.31 -9.76
C LEU A 168 7.44 -11.00 -10.43
N LYS A 169 6.53 -10.35 -11.18
CA LYS A 169 6.78 -9.02 -11.74
C LYS A 169 7.13 -7.96 -10.68
N SER A 170 6.55 -8.06 -9.48
CA SER A 170 6.86 -7.16 -8.36
C SER A 170 8.12 -7.61 -7.62
N VAL A 171 8.37 -8.92 -7.51
CA VAL A 171 9.60 -9.48 -6.95
C VAL A 171 10.81 -9.08 -7.77
N ASP A 172 10.69 -9.06 -9.10
CA ASP A 172 11.75 -8.60 -10.00
C ASP A 172 12.15 -7.14 -9.73
N LYS A 173 11.18 -6.27 -9.40
CA LYS A 173 11.49 -4.88 -8.98
C LYS A 173 12.28 -4.86 -7.67
N LEU A 174 11.90 -5.69 -6.70
CA LEU A 174 12.62 -5.79 -5.41
C LEU A 174 14.02 -6.36 -5.61
N LYS A 175 14.18 -7.32 -6.51
CA LYS A 175 15.47 -7.89 -6.90
C LYS A 175 16.37 -6.85 -7.56
N GLU A 176 15.85 -6.10 -8.54
CA GLU A 176 16.57 -4.99 -9.17
C GLU A 176 16.98 -3.93 -8.15
N TRP A 177 16.06 -3.56 -7.25
CA TRP A 177 16.36 -2.67 -6.14
C TRP A 177 17.49 -3.24 -5.27
N SER A 178 17.45 -4.54 -4.98
CA SER A 178 18.41 -5.22 -4.11
C SER A 178 19.82 -5.31 -4.70
N ILE A 179 19.93 -5.54 -6.02
CA ILE A 179 21.21 -5.50 -6.75
C ILE A 179 21.86 -4.12 -6.59
N ASN A 180 21.06 -3.06 -6.71
CA ASN A 180 21.52 -1.68 -6.56
C ASN A 180 21.78 -1.26 -5.11
N ASN A 181 21.34 -2.07 -4.13
CA ASN A 181 21.39 -1.79 -2.69
C ASN A 181 21.95 -2.98 -1.88
N SER A 182 22.97 -3.65 -2.42
CA SER A 182 23.48 -4.93 -1.92
C SER A 182 23.88 -4.96 -0.44
N LYS A 183 24.27 -3.83 0.17
CA LYS A 183 24.56 -3.78 1.61
C LYS A 183 23.30 -3.97 2.46
N MET A 184 22.19 -3.38 2.03
CA MET A 184 20.91 -3.47 2.74
C MET A 184 20.29 -4.85 2.53
N SER A 185 20.33 -5.34 1.29
CA SER A 185 19.67 -6.59 0.89
C SER A 185 20.28 -7.86 1.47
N LYS A 186 21.52 -7.83 1.96
CA LYS A 186 22.12 -8.97 2.68
C LYS A 186 21.32 -9.42 3.89
N ASN A 187 20.55 -8.50 4.49
CA ASN A 187 19.77 -8.79 5.69
C ASN A 187 18.46 -9.55 5.38
N PHE A 188 18.11 -9.71 4.10
CA PHE A 188 16.89 -10.41 3.68
C PHE A 188 17.07 -11.25 2.40
N GLU A 189 18.30 -11.68 2.11
CA GLU A 189 18.63 -12.39 0.87
C GLU A 189 17.92 -13.75 0.77
N GLU A 190 17.74 -14.44 1.90
CA GLU A 190 17.05 -15.73 1.97
C GLU A 190 15.56 -15.58 1.66
N GLU A 191 14.93 -14.55 2.21
CA GLU A 191 13.54 -14.20 1.98
C GLU A 191 13.29 -13.83 0.51
N LEU A 192 14.22 -13.09 -0.10
CA LEU A 192 14.13 -12.76 -1.53
C LEU A 192 14.17 -14.03 -2.40
N ILE A 193 14.97 -15.04 -2.03
CA ILE A 193 15.00 -16.33 -2.74
C ILE A 193 13.64 -17.05 -2.63
N ILE A 194 13.02 -17.03 -1.45
CA ILE A 194 11.67 -17.58 -1.23
C ILE A 194 10.62 -16.85 -2.08
N LEU A 195 10.71 -15.52 -2.16
CA LEU A 195 9.81 -14.73 -3.00
C LEU A 195 9.98 -15.03 -4.49
N MET A 196 11.18 -15.42 -4.93
CA MET A 196 11.46 -15.80 -6.32
C MET A 196 11.10 -17.25 -6.68
N SER A 197 10.92 -18.13 -5.68
CA SER A 197 10.64 -19.55 -5.92
C SER A 197 9.17 -19.81 -6.32
N ASN A 198 8.82 -21.06 -6.64
CA ASN A 198 7.42 -21.48 -6.82
C ASN A 198 6.76 -21.93 -5.49
N SER A 199 7.21 -21.41 -4.35
CA SER A 199 6.62 -21.71 -3.04
C SER A 199 5.16 -21.25 -2.93
N LYS A 200 4.41 -21.89 -2.03
CA LYS A 200 3.04 -21.51 -1.68
C LYS A 200 2.96 -20.05 -1.22
N PHE A 201 1.81 -19.41 -1.43
CA PHE A 201 1.63 -18.00 -1.07
C PHE A 201 1.81 -17.75 0.43
N SER A 202 1.41 -18.66 1.31
CA SER A 202 1.64 -18.54 2.75
C SER A 202 3.13 -18.47 3.12
N ILE A 203 3.98 -19.26 2.45
CA ILE A 203 5.43 -19.23 2.68
C ILE A 203 6.03 -17.91 2.17
N LYS A 204 5.45 -17.36 1.10
CA LYS A 204 5.84 -16.03 0.60
C LYS A 204 5.37 -14.90 1.51
N GLU A 205 4.25 -15.08 2.22
CA GLU A 205 3.73 -14.14 3.22
C GLU A 205 4.73 -13.98 4.37
N ASP A 206 5.22 -15.09 4.93
CA ASP A 206 6.24 -15.06 5.98
C ASP A 206 7.51 -14.34 5.51
N ALA A 207 7.96 -14.62 4.28
CA ALA A 207 9.16 -14.00 3.72
C ALA A 207 8.99 -12.48 3.49
N ILE A 208 7.84 -12.03 2.96
CA ILE A 208 7.62 -10.59 2.75
C ILE A 208 7.41 -9.84 4.07
N GLU A 209 6.86 -10.48 5.10
CA GLU A 209 6.72 -9.90 6.43
C GLU A 209 8.09 -9.59 7.04
N ILE A 210 9.05 -10.52 6.95
CA ILE A 210 10.44 -10.30 7.41
C ILE A 210 11.10 -9.14 6.66
N ILE A 211 10.95 -9.07 5.33
CA ILE A 211 11.47 -7.97 4.52
C ILE A 211 10.81 -6.64 4.93
N THR A 212 9.50 -6.64 5.14
CA THR A 212 8.76 -5.44 5.56
C THR A 212 9.25 -4.95 6.92
N HIS A 213 9.42 -5.85 7.88
CA HIS A 213 10.00 -5.53 9.19
C HIS A 213 11.42 -4.97 9.10
N TYR A 214 12.23 -5.44 8.15
CA TYR A 214 13.53 -4.83 7.89
C TYR A 214 13.37 -3.37 7.44
N PHE A 215 12.45 -3.11 6.51
CA PHE A 215 12.13 -1.76 6.05
C PHE A 215 11.45 -0.86 7.11
N ASP A 216 10.82 -1.43 8.13
CA ASP A 216 10.27 -0.64 9.24
C ASP A 216 11.33 -0.28 10.27
N ASN A 217 12.27 -1.18 10.55
CA ASN A 217 13.26 -1.03 11.62
C ASN A 217 14.55 -0.29 11.20
N VAL A 218 14.87 -0.23 9.90
CA VAL A 218 16.14 0.33 9.42
C VAL A 218 16.10 1.84 9.24
N ILE A 219 14.94 2.45 8.97
CA ILE A 219 14.79 3.92 8.97
C ILE A 219 15.30 4.50 10.28
N ASN A 220 14.96 3.87 11.41
CA ASN A 220 15.30 4.38 12.74
C ASN A 220 16.77 4.15 13.14
N ASN A 221 17.45 3.18 12.50
CA ASN A 221 18.81 2.78 12.89
C ASN A 221 19.91 3.26 11.91
N GLU A 222 19.60 3.48 10.64
CA GLU A 222 20.59 3.91 9.63
C GLU A 222 20.50 5.39 9.24
N LEU A 223 19.38 6.08 9.51
CA LEU A 223 19.27 7.53 9.31
C LEU A 223 19.56 8.24 10.63
N THR A 224 20.70 8.92 10.70
CA THR A 224 21.00 9.77 11.87
C THR A 224 20.06 10.98 11.90
N GLU A 225 19.69 11.47 13.10
CA GLU A 225 18.84 12.69 13.25
C GLU A 225 19.38 13.88 12.44
N SER A 226 20.69 13.97 12.24
CA SER A 226 21.35 14.97 11.41
C SER A 226 21.13 14.80 9.91
N GLU A 227 20.93 13.58 9.41
CA GLU A 227 20.58 13.30 8.01
C GLU A 227 19.11 13.60 7.71
N ILE A 228 18.23 13.44 8.71
CA ILE A 228 16.81 13.81 8.63
C ILE A 228 16.64 15.35 8.65
N ALA A 229 17.46 16.08 9.40
CA ALA A 229 17.40 17.55 9.47
C ALA A 229 17.80 18.27 8.16
N VAL A 230 18.48 17.61 7.22
CA VAL A 230 18.98 18.20 5.95
C VAL A 230 17.92 18.20 4.83
N MET A 231 16.70 17.74 5.10
CA MET A 231 15.57 17.65 4.15
C MET A 231 15.17 18.96 3.43
N SER A 232 15.68 20.12 3.86
CA SER A 232 15.39 21.42 3.21
C SER A 232 16.21 21.68 1.93
N LYS A 233 17.10 20.77 1.51
CA LYS A 233 17.93 20.93 0.31
C LYS A 233 17.74 19.75 -0.68
N PRO A 234 17.07 19.94 -1.83
CA PRO A 234 16.73 18.87 -2.78
C PRO A 234 17.93 18.24 -3.52
N GLU A 235 19.12 18.80 -3.34
CA GLU A 235 20.33 18.47 -4.10
C GLU A 235 21.40 17.94 -3.15
N GLY A 236 21.26 16.68 -2.71
CA GLY A 236 22.19 16.02 -1.79
C GLY A 236 22.18 14.50 -1.95
N LYS A 237 23.28 13.83 -1.56
CA LYS A 237 23.41 12.36 -1.59
C LYS A 237 22.43 11.69 -0.61
N GLU A 238 22.04 12.41 0.43
CA GLU A 238 21.18 12.00 1.53
C GLU A 238 19.72 11.92 1.08
N ALA A 239 19.22 12.94 0.36
CA ALA A 239 17.90 12.91 -0.26
C ALA A 239 17.77 11.75 -1.27
N ALA A 240 18.84 11.42 -1.99
CA ALA A 240 18.87 10.29 -2.91
C ALA A 240 18.78 8.93 -2.19
N LYS A 241 19.41 8.78 -1.01
CA LYS A 241 19.29 7.56 -0.18
C LYS A 241 17.86 7.36 0.31
N ILE A 242 17.21 8.39 0.84
CA ILE A 242 15.83 8.31 1.35
C ILE A 242 14.84 7.99 0.21
N ILE A 243 14.98 8.65 -0.94
CA ILE A 243 14.16 8.35 -2.12
C ILE A 243 14.33 6.89 -2.54
N ASN A 244 15.57 6.39 -2.53
CA ASN A 244 15.86 5.01 -2.89
C ASN A 244 15.28 4.02 -1.87
N TYR A 245 15.36 4.33 -0.58
CA TYR A 245 14.74 3.53 0.48
C TYR A 245 13.21 3.47 0.34
N ASN A 246 12.56 4.63 0.17
CA ASN A 246 11.12 4.72 -0.02
C ASN A 246 10.64 3.93 -1.26
N LYS A 247 11.48 3.79 -2.30
CA LYS A 247 11.17 2.89 -3.42
C LYS A 247 11.11 1.43 -2.96
N GLY A 248 12.03 1.00 -2.09
CA GLY A 248 12.03 -0.34 -1.50
C GLY A 248 10.77 -0.60 -0.67
N VAL A 249 10.41 0.32 0.23
CA VAL A 249 9.17 0.26 1.03
C VAL A 249 7.93 0.10 0.13
N VAL A 250 7.79 0.95 -0.88
CA VAL A 250 6.64 0.93 -1.81
C VAL A 250 6.57 -0.36 -2.63
N ILE A 251 7.71 -1.00 -2.93
CA ILE A 251 7.74 -2.31 -3.59
C ILE A 251 7.29 -3.41 -2.61
N CYS A 252 7.71 -3.34 -1.35
CA CYS A 252 7.33 -4.31 -0.32
C CYS A 252 5.82 -4.23 -0.02
N GLU A 253 5.26 -3.03 0.15
CA GLU A 253 3.81 -2.86 0.31
C GLU A 253 3.01 -3.43 -0.87
N GLU A 254 3.49 -3.24 -2.11
CA GLU A 254 2.90 -3.82 -3.31
C GLU A 254 2.93 -5.36 -3.28
N LEU A 255 4.04 -5.95 -2.85
CA LEU A 255 4.20 -7.40 -2.71
C LEU A 255 3.30 -7.97 -1.63
N THR A 256 3.28 -7.35 -0.45
CA THR A 256 2.42 -7.75 0.67
C THR A 256 0.95 -7.76 0.25
N ALA A 257 0.48 -6.67 -0.38
CA ALA A 257 -0.90 -6.57 -0.83
C ALA A 257 -1.26 -7.66 -1.86
N LYS A 258 -0.36 -7.95 -2.82
CA LYS A 258 -0.57 -9.02 -3.81
C LYS A 258 -0.57 -10.41 -3.19
N ILE A 259 0.37 -10.71 -2.30
CA ILE A 259 0.48 -12.02 -1.64
C ILE A 259 -0.77 -12.27 -0.78
N GLN A 260 -1.18 -11.30 0.03
CA GLN A 260 -2.39 -11.41 0.85
C GLN A 260 -3.65 -11.64 0.01
N LEU A 261 -3.78 -10.94 -1.11
CA LEU A 261 -4.89 -11.14 -2.05
C LEU A 261 -4.87 -12.55 -2.65
N SER A 262 -3.69 -13.03 -3.08
CA SER A 262 -3.52 -14.39 -3.61
C SER A 262 -3.89 -15.48 -2.61
N ILE A 263 -3.59 -15.28 -1.31
CA ILE A 263 -3.97 -16.21 -0.24
C ILE A 263 -5.49 -16.28 -0.07
N ILE A 264 -6.18 -15.15 -0.17
CA ILE A 264 -7.65 -15.13 -0.11
C ILE A 264 -8.24 -15.86 -1.33
N ILE A 265 -7.69 -15.63 -2.52
CA ILE A 265 -8.10 -16.32 -3.75
C ILE A 265 -7.89 -17.83 -3.60
N GLU A 266 -6.72 -18.27 -3.15
CA GLU A 266 -6.38 -19.68 -2.94
C GLU A 266 -7.37 -20.35 -1.95
N LYS A 267 -7.59 -19.73 -0.79
CA LYS A 267 -8.55 -20.23 0.22
C LYS A 267 -9.98 -20.35 -0.31
N LEU A 268 -10.43 -19.40 -1.13
CA LEU A 268 -11.78 -19.42 -1.70
C LEU A 268 -11.92 -20.38 -2.89
N LEU A 269 -10.82 -20.71 -3.58
CA LEU A 269 -10.81 -21.77 -4.60
C LEU A 269 -10.89 -23.16 -3.97
N GLU A 270 -10.28 -23.36 -2.80
CA GLU A 270 -10.29 -24.64 -2.07
C GLU A 270 -11.69 -24.99 -1.52
N ASN A 271 -12.47 -23.99 -1.12
CA ASN A 271 -13.84 -24.12 -0.62
C ASN A 271 -14.89 -24.26 -1.75
#